data_AF-A0A1F6RLP8-F1
#
_entry.id   AF-A0A1F6RLP8-F1
#
_cell.length_a   1.000
_cell.length_b   1.000
_cell.length_c   1.000
_cell.angle_alpha   90.00
_cell.angle_beta   90.00
_cell.angle_gamma   90.00
#
_symmetry.space_group_name_H-M   'P 1'
#
loop_
_entity.id
_entity.type
_entity.pdbx_description
1 polymer ?
#
loop_
_entity_poly.entity_id
_entity_poly.type
_entity_poly.pdbx_seq_one_letter_code
_entity_poly.pdbx_strand_id
1 'polypeptide(L)' 'MARKNLFVYFVKNLNIVVGLVLIWRGVWYMLDGLDILFFGNSHIWTALGGIVIGLALLYFPDKDLKELQKL' A
#
# COMPACT_ATOMS: atom_id res chain seq x y z
N MET A 1 -25.80 26.03 26.50
CA MET A 1 -25.45 24.65 26.07
C MET A 1 -25.19 24.69 24.56
N ALA A 2 -23.93 24.87 24.15
CA ALA A 2 -23.59 25.11 22.75
C ALA A 2 -23.89 23.87 21.91
N ARG A 3 -24.79 23.99 20.92
CA ARG A 3 -24.97 22.98 19.87
C ARG A 3 -23.63 22.91 19.12
N LYS A 4 -22.78 21.94 19.46
CA LYS A 4 -21.62 21.61 18.63
C LYS A 4 -22.19 21.27 17.26
N ASN A 5 -21.91 22.10 16.25
CA ASN A 5 -22.42 21.90 14.90
C ASN A 5 -21.92 20.54 14.39
N LEU A 6 -22.78 19.52 14.51
CA LEU A 6 -22.55 18.14 14.08
C LEU A 6 -22.00 18.09 12.65
N PHE A 7 -22.50 19.00 11.82
CA PHE A 7 -22.07 19.19 10.44
C PHE A 7 -20.59 19.55 10.32
N VAL A 8 -20.08 20.47 11.15
CA VAL A 8 -18.66 20.88 11.15
C VAL A 8 -17.77 19.71 11.59
N TYR A 9 -18.21 18.94 12.58
CA TYR A 9 -17.49 17.75 13.04
C TYR A 9 -17.44 16.67 11.95
N PHE A 10 -18.57 16.43 11.28
CA PHE A 10 -18.68 15.46 10.20
C PHE A 10 -17.80 15.81 8.99
N VAL A 11 -17.87 17.05 8.51
CA VAL A 11 -17.03 17.54 7.39
C VAL A 11 -15.55 17.45 7.74
N LYS A 12 -15.17 17.79 8.98
CA LYS A 12 -13.78 17.68 9.43
C LYS A 12 -13.26 16.24 9.36
N ASN A 13 -14.04 15.27 9.83
CA ASN A 13 -13.64 13.86 9.81
C ASN A 13 -13.59 13.31 8.39
N LEU A 14 -14.56 13.65 7.54
CA LEU A 14 -14.52 13.26 6.13
C LEU A 14 -13.28 13.81 5.42
N ASN A 15 -12.91 15.06 5.68
CA ASN A 15 -11.72 15.65 5.07
C ASN A 15 -10.43 14.93 5.48
N ILE A 16 -10.33 14.50 6.74
CA ILE A 16 -9.20 13.71 7.22
C ILE A 16 -9.15 12.35 6.52
N VAL A 17 -10.29 11.65 6.43
CA VAL A 17 -10.36 10.33 5.78
C VAL A 17 -10.05 10.44 4.28
N VAL A 18 -10.64 11.42 3.59
CA VAL A 18 -10.39 11.67 2.17
C VAL A 18 -8.93 12.01 1.95
N GLY A 19 -8.35 12.89 2.78
CA GLY A 19 -6.92 13.23 2.70
C GLY A 19 -6.02 11.99 2.87
N LEU A 20 -6.31 11.15 3.86
CA LEU A 20 -5.54 9.91 4.09
C LEU A 20 -5.66 8.93 2.92
N VAL A 21 -6.86 8.74 2.39
CA VAL A 21 -7.10 7.88 1.22
C VAL A 21 -6.40 8.44 -0.02
N LEU A 22 -6.43 9.75 -0.25
CA LEU A 22 -5.77 10.39 -1.39
C LEU A 22 -4.24 10.30 -1.28
N ILE A 23 -3.66 10.46 -0.09
CA ILE A 23 -2.22 10.27 0.13
C ILE A 23 -1.84 8.83 -0.17
N TRP A 24 -2.57 7.86 0.40
CA TRP A 24 -2.31 6.44 0.16
C TRP A 24 -2.39 6.10 -1.34
N ARG A 25 -3.44 6.56 -2.02
CA ARG A 25 -3.59 6.38 -3.47
C ARG A 25 -2.49 7.06 -4.26
N GLY A 26 -2.10 8.28 -3.88
CA GLY A 26 -1.01 9.01 -4.52
C GLY A 26 0.32 8.28 -4.43
N VAL A 27 0.63 7.68 -3.28
CA VAL A 27 1.81 6.83 -3.10
C VAL A 27 1.75 5.61 -4.01
N TRP A 28 0.60 4.94 -4.12
CA TRP A 28 0.42 3.82 -5.06
C TRP A 28 0.66 4.23 -6.50
N TYR A 29 0.10 5.34 -6.96
CA TYR A 29 0.31 5.80 -8.34
C TYR A 29 1.76 6.26 -8.61
N MET A 30 2.43 6.83 -7.61
CA MET A 30 3.86 7.13 -7.73
C MET A 30 4.69 5.85 -7.84
N LEU A 31 4.41 4.85 -7.00
CA LEU A 31 5.10 3.55 -7.05
C LEU A 31 4.81 2.81 -8.37
N ASP A 32 3.56 2.82 -8.83
CA ASP A 32 3.14 2.22 -10.09
C ASP A 32 3.76 2.93 -11.29
N GLY A 33 3.80 4.26 -11.28
CA GLY A 33 4.46 5.06 -12.31
C GLY A 33 5.97 4.85 -12.33
N LEU A 34 6.62 4.72 -11.17
CA LEU A 34 8.02 4.36 -11.08
C LEU A 34 8.27 2.93 -11.59
N ASP A 35 7.42 1.97 -11.24
CA ASP A 35 7.52 0.60 -11.75
C ASP A 35 7.42 0.56 -13.27
N ILE A 36 6.44 1.26 -13.84
CA ILE A 36 6.24 1.35 -15.30
C ILE A 36 7.41 2.06 -16.00
N LEU A 37 7.93 3.16 -15.43
CA LEU A 37 9.02 3.94 -16.02
C LEU A 37 10.38 3.22 -15.93
N PHE A 38 10.65 2.51 -14.84
CA PHE A 38 11.92 1.78 -14.66
C PHE A 38 11.91 0.38 -15.27
N PHE A 39 10.75 -0.30 -15.33
CA PHE A 39 10.64 -1.68 -15.79
C PHE A 39 9.89 -1.87 -17.13
N GLY A 40 9.54 -0.77 -17.80
CA GLY A 40 9.36 -0.72 -19.25
C GLY A 40 8.40 -1.77 -19.82
N ASN A 41 7.21 -1.92 -19.22
CA ASN A 41 6.13 -2.80 -19.69
C ASN A 41 6.43 -4.32 -19.61
N SER A 42 7.54 -4.75 -18.98
CA SER A 42 7.79 -6.18 -18.72
C SER A 42 7.21 -6.58 -17.35
N HIS A 43 5.88 -6.75 -17.30
CA HIS A 43 5.14 -7.23 -16.11
C HIS A 43 5.76 -8.50 -15.49
N ILE A 44 6.50 -9.28 -16.27
CA ILE A 44 7.14 -10.52 -15.86
C ILE A 44 8.33 -10.27 -14.93
N TRP A 45 9.18 -9.26 -15.21
CA TRP A 45 10.36 -9.00 -14.38
C TRP A 45 10.01 -8.33 -13.06
N THR A 46 8.99 -7.46 -13.04
CA THR A 46 8.50 -6.86 -11.78
C THR A 46 7.72 -7.84 -10.94
N ALA A 47 6.94 -8.74 -11.56
CA ALA A 47 6.33 -9.87 -10.85
C ALA A 47 7.39 -10.81 -10.25
N LEU A 48 8.42 -11.18 -11.02
CA LEU A 48 9.54 -11.98 -10.53
C LEU A 48 10.31 -11.26 -9.41
N GLY A 49 10.60 -9.97 -9.56
CA GLY A 49 11.25 -9.16 -8.53
C GLY A 49 10.43 -9.06 -7.25
N GLY A 50 9.12 -8.82 -7.37
CA GLY A 50 8.19 -8.79 -6.24
C GLY A 50 8.07 -10.14 -5.53
N ILE A 51 8.05 -11.25 -6.27
CA ILE A 51 8.07 -12.60 -5.70
C ILE A 51 9.39 -12.85 -4.95
N VAL A 52 10.53 -12.48 -5.53
CA VAL A 52 11.84 -12.66 -4.91
C VAL A 52 11.98 -11.80 -3.65
N ILE A 53 11.54 -10.54 -3.69
CA ILE A 53 11.57 -9.65 -2.53
C ILE A 53 10.57 -10.10 -1.46
N GLY A 54 9.37 -10.52 -1.84
CA GLY A 54 8.37 -11.05 -0.92
C GLY A 54 8.85 -12.32 -0.22
N LEU A 55 9.46 -13.25 -0.97
CA LEU A 55 10.10 -14.43 -0.41
C LEU A 55 11.30 -14.07 0.48
N ALA A 56 12.13 -13.10 0.08
CA ALA A 56 13.25 -12.64 0.89
C ALA A 56 12.79 -11.99 2.20
N LEU A 57 11.72 -11.20 2.17
CA LEU A 57 11.13 -10.58 3.36
C LEU A 57 10.45 -11.58 4.29
N LEU A 58 9.81 -12.62 3.77
CA LEU A 58 9.27 -13.71 4.59
C LEU A 58 10.39 -14.59 5.16
N TYR A 59 11.47 -14.77 4.39
CA TYR A 59 12.61 -15.57 4.82
C TYR A 59 13.51 -14.85 5.82
N PHE A 60 13.66 -13.53 5.74
CA PHE A 60 14.59 -12.79 6.61
C PHE A 60 14.27 -12.85 8.12
N PRO A 61 13.01 -12.72 8.59
CA PRO A 61 12.68 -12.74 10.01
C PRO A 61 12.77 -14.14 10.62
N ASP A 62 12.23 -15.16 9.95
CA ASP A 62 12.11 -16.51 10.52
C ASP A 62 13.16 -17.50 10.02
N LYS A 63 13.91 -17.17 8.95
CA LYS A 63 14.83 -18.07 8.22
C LYS A 63 14.23 -19.44 7.87
N ASP A 64 12.92 -19.56 7.93
CA ASP A 64 12.21 -20.84 7.81
C ASP A 64 10.83 -20.60 7.19
N LEU A 65 10.58 -21.19 6.02
CA LEU A 65 9.37 -20.98 5.21
C LEU A 65 8.23 -21.92 5.66
N LYS A 66 8.12 -22.18 6.96
CA LYS A 66 7.16 -23.15 7.53
C LYS A 66 5.70 -22.78 7.30
N GLU A 67 5.39 -21.50 7.10
CA GLU A 67 4.02 -21.05 6.82
C GLU A 67 3.53 -21.43 5.42
N LEU A 68 4.42 -21.55 4.43
CA LEU A 68 4.06 -21.98 3.08
C LEU A 68 3.84 -23.50 2.94
N GLN A 69 4.23 -24.29 3.94
CA GLN A 69 3.99 -25.74 3.99
C GLN A 69 2.60 -26.11 4.54
N LYS A 70 1.85 -25.15 5.11
CA LYS A 70 0.52 -25.40 5.70
C LYS A 70 -0.66 -25.14 4.76
N LEU A 71 -0.40 -24.61 3.57
CA LEU A 71 -1.37 -24.39 2.49
C LEU A 71 -1.26 -25.52 1.46
#